data_AF-S2ETQ6-F1
#
_entry.id   AF-S2ETQ6-F1
#
_cell.length_a   1.000
_cell.length_b   1.000
_cell.length_c   1.000
_cell.angle_alpha   90.00
_cell.angle_beta   90.00
_cell.angle_gamma   90.00
#
_symmetry.space_group_name_H-M   'P 1'
#
loop_
_entity.id
_entity.type
_entity.pdbx_description
1 polymer ?
#
loop_
_entity_poly.entity_id
_entity_poly.type
_entity_poly.pdbx_seq_one_letter_code
_entity_poly.pdbx_strand_id
1 'polypeptide(L)'
;MFHKRFMLLTKVIDDLLEPLLYYQFDFNLYENGQNIALSNMLFTCLPLAVGDACFDQFLSIYYDMCGEKSEEAITAFYEHLEVMKEAAAQSTLPMEWELEVLSMTSVIVRDALEDLPKSTFNPAIPAFFSLCVEWGRQHARFDAICDDSEPLERQADFFTAIAELEEQAEEQQVMGFGNAQIELPLRLNTLAFSASHDSDGIQLTDVLTSALSYYYTKRQKGETDDEFFMKLDSLGFLHDFVSGCVWPTTDVTPESLGRAGDEGGHNPANAFADFMMRRDRQA
;
A
#
# COMPACT_ATOMS: atom_id res chain seq x y z
N MET A 1 3.89 -3.14 8.01
CA MET A 1 4.31 -4.38 7.32
C MET A 1 3.72 -4.40 5.92
N PHE A 2 4.47 -4.85 4.90
CA PHE A 2 4.02 -4.87 3.50
C PHE A 2 4.18 -6.27 2.91
N HIS A 3 3.06 -6.87 2.48
CA HIS A 3 3.06 -8.12 1.74
C HIS A 3 3.34 -7.85 0.27
N LYS A 4 4.51 -8.26 -0.24
CA LYS A 4 5.00 -7.87 -1.58
C LYS A 4 4.01 -8.17 -2.72
N ARG A 5 3.50 -9.41 -2.82
CA ARG A 5 2.56 -9.79 -3.90
C ARG A 5 1.24 -9.00 -3.81
N PHE A 6 0.79 -8.73 -2.58
CA PHE A 6 -0.46 -8.02 -2.36
C PHE A 6 -0.31 -6.54 -2.69
N MET A 7 0.81 -5.92 -2.27
CA MET A 7 1.16 -4.54 -2.62
C MET A 7 1.24 -4.33 -4.14
N LEU A 8 1.81 -5.28 -4.89
CA LEU A 8 1.83 -5.18 -6.35
C LEU A 8 0.43 -5.28 -6.95
N LEU A 9 -0.42 -6.19 -6.43
CA LEU A 9 -1.80 -6.30 -6.89
C LEU A 9 -2.63 -5.05 -6.58
N THR A 10 -2.52 -4.50 -5.36
CA THR A 10 -3.20 -3.25 -5.01
C THR A 10 -2.73 -2.12 -5.93
N LYS A 11 -1.45 -2.12 -6.32
CA LYS A 11 -0.92 -1.15 -7.29
C LYS A 11 -1.46 -1.32 -8.69
N VAL A 12 -1.65 -2.55 -9.18
CA VAL A 12 -2.39 -2.78 -10.45
C VAL A 12 -3.77 -2.13 -10.36
N ILE A 13 -4.46 -2.30 -9.24
CA ILE A 13 -5.81 -1.76 -9.05
C ILE A 13 -5.77 -0.23 -8.98
N ASP A 14 -4.88 0.35 -8.18
CA ASP A 14 -4.78 1.79 -7.98
C ASP A 14 -4.24 2.55 -9.21
N ASP A 15 -3.26 1.97 -9.90
CA ASP A 15 -2.55 2.66 -10.98
C ASP A 15 -3.24 2.44 -12.34
N LEU A 16 -3.99 1.35 -12.52
CA LEU A 16 -4.64 1.02 -13.81
C LEU A 16 -6.17 0.93 -13.71
N LEU A 17 -6.69 0.15 -12.78
CA LEU A 17 -8.13 -0.12 -12.76
C LEU A 17 -8.95 1.05 -12.24
N GLU A 18 -8.52 1.69 -11.14
CA GLU A 18 -9.24 2.83 -10.57
C GLU A 18 -9.30 4.01 -11.54
N PRO A 19 -8.22 4.43 -12.22
CA PRO A 19 -8.29 5.53 -13.18
C PRO A 19 -9.20 5.18 -14.36
N LEU A 20 -9.18 3.92 -14.82
CA LEU A 20 -10.08 3.48 -15.88
C LEU A 20 -11.55 3.64 -15.45
N LEU A 21 -11.91 3.11 -14.27
CA LEU A 21 -13.27 3.16 -13.75
C LEU A 21 -13.73 4.60 -13.47
N TYR A 22 -12.87 5.40 -12.87
CA TYR A 22 -13.20 6.78 -12.52
C TYR A 22 -13.38 7.65 -13.78
N TYR A 23 -12.40 7.65 -14.70
CA TYR A 23 -12.42 8.57 -15.83
C TYR A 23 -13.28 8.11 -17.01
N GLN A 24 -13.44 6.79 -17.23
CA GLN A 24 -14.23 6.28 -18.37
C GLN A 24 -15.66 5.91 -17.98
N PHE A 25 -15.89 5.56 -16.71
CA PHE A 25 -17.19 5.03 -16.25
C PHE A 25 -17.84 5.83 -15.12
N ASP A 26 -17.22 6.93 -14.67
CA ASP A 26 -17.70 7.76 -13.55
C ASP A 26 -17.96 6.91 -12.29
N PHE A 27 -17.08 5.92 -12.07
CA PHE A 27 -17.20 4.96 -10.97
C PHE A 27 -16.01 5.07 -10.03
N ASN A 28 -16.27 5.50 -8.80
CA ASN A 28 -15.25 5.65 -7.78
C ASN A 28 -15.02 4.34 -7.01
N LEU A 29 -13.95 3.62 -7.36
CA LEU A 29 -13.58 2.34 -6.73
C LEU A 29 -13.18 2.48 -5.26
N TYR A 30 -12.88 3.69 -4.76
CA TYR A 30 -12.56 3.88 -3.35
C TYR A 30 -13.80 3.97 -2.45
N GLU A 31 -15.00 4.18 -3.02
CA GLU A 31 -16.25 4.22 -2.26
C GLU A 31 -16.45 2.92 -1.48
N ASN A 32 -16.81 3.06 -0.21
CA ASN A 32 -17.03 1.94 0.71
C ASN A 32 -15.85 0.93 0.77
N GLY A 33 -14.63 1.34 0.39
CA GLY A 33 -13.43 0.49 0.40
C GLY A 33 -13.42 -0.60 -0.67
N GLN A 34 -14.14 -0.42 -1.79
CA GLN A 34 -14.23 -1.44 -2.85
C GLN A 34 -12.87 -1.79 -3.48
N ASN A 35 -11.93 -0.84 -3.54
CA ASN A 35 -10.56 -1.08 -4.01
C ASN A 35 -9.85 -2.15 -3.17
N ILE A 36 -9.95 -2.08 -1.84
CA ILE A 36 -9.37 -3.06 -0.91
C ILE A 36 -10.15 -4.38 -0.96
N ALA A 37 -11.49 -4.31 -1.02
CA ALA A 37 -12.33 -5.51 -1.16
C ALA A 37 -11.96 -6.31 -2.41
N LEU A 38 -11.84 -5.63 -3.55
CA LEU A 38 -11.43 -6.22 -4.82
C LEU A 38 -10.01 -6.77 -4.73
N SER A 39 -9.08 -6.03 -4.11
CA SER A 39 -7.71 -6.49 -3.89
C SER A 39 -7.66 -7.80 -3.10
N ASN A 40 -8.40 -7.89 -1.97
CA ASN A 40 -8.46 -9.10 -1.13
C ASN A 40 -9.08 -10.29 -1.89
N MET A 41 -10.16 -10.03 -2.63
CA MET A 41 -10.82 -11.04 -3.45
C MET A 41 -9.87 -11.56 -4.53
N LEU A 42 -9.28 -10.67 -5.35
CA LEU A 42 -8.38 -11.05 -6.44
C LEU A 42 -7.13 -11.76 -5.92
N PHE A 43 -6.56 -11.31 -4.79
CA PHE A 43 -5.39 -11.94 -4.20
C PHE A 43 -5.66 -13.40 -3.79
N THR A 44 -6.88 -13.69 -3.34
CA THR A 44 -7.29 -15.03 -2.93
C THR A 44 -7.69 -15.89 -4.14
N CYS A 45 -8.44 -15.30 -5.08
CA CYS A 45 -9.10 -16.03 -6.17
C CYS A 45 -8.21 -16.23 -7.39
N LEU A 46 -7.44 -15.22 -7.82
CA LEU A 46 -6.65 -15.32 -9.05
C LEU A 46 -5.64 -16.48 -9.04
N PRO A 47 -4.82 -16.70 -7.98
CA PRO A 47 -3.90 -17.84 -7.94
C PRO A 47 -4.61 -19.19 -8.04
N LEU A 48 -5.84 -19.30 -7.54
CA LEU A 48 -6.66 -20.52 -7.64
C LEU A 48 -7.25 -20.70 -9.04
N ALA A 49 -7.56 -19.60 -9.74
CA ALA A 49 -8.10 -19.61 -11.08
C ALA A 49 -7.03 -19.89 -12.14
N VAL A 50 -5.86 -19.25 -12.04
CA VAL A 50 -4.82 -19.30 -13.09
C VAL A 50 -3.57 -20.10 -12.72
N GLY A 51 -3.44 -20.49 -11.45
CA GLY A 51 -2.25 -21.11 -10.89
C GLY A 51 -1.24 -20.09 -10.35
N ASP A 52 -0.57 -20.45 -9.24
CA ASP A 52 0.32 -19.58 -8.48
C ASP A 52 1.48 -19.00 -9.32
N ALA A 53 2.10 -19.83 -10.16
CA ALA A 53 3.17 -19.40 -11.06
C ALA A 53 2.71 -18.40 -12.13
N CYS A 54 1.50 -18.57 -12.66
CA CYS A 54 0.92 -17.65 -13.66
C CYS A 54 0.61 -16.29 -13.03
N PHE A 55 0.08 -16.29 -11.80
CA PHE A 55 -0.16 -15.08 -11.04
C PHE A 55 1.14 -14.37 -10.62
N ASP A 56 2.18 -15.10 -10.22
CA ASP A 56 3.48 -14.50 -9.91
C ASP A 56 4.13 -13.87 -11.15
N GLN A 57 4.01 -14.51 -12.31
CA GLN A 57 4.49 -13.94 -13.57
C GLN A 57 3.74 -12.66 -13.94
N PHE A 58 2.42 -12.62 -13.71
CA PHE A 58 1.61 -11.41 -13.91
C PHE A 58 2.13 -10.23 -13.07
N LEU A 59 2.37 -10.45 -11.78
CA LEU A 59 2.89 -9.40 -10.89
C LEU A 59 4.31 -8.96 -11.28
N SER A 60 5.15 -9.91 -11.74
CA SER A 60 6.50 -9.59 -12.22
C SER A 60 6.47 -8.74 -13.48
N ILE A 61 5.64 -9.10 -14.47
CA ILE A 61 5.53 -8.35 -15.72
C ILE A 61 4.97 -6.95 -15.47
N TYR A 62 4.00 -6.81 -14.55
CA TYR A 62 3.52 -5.49 -14.13
C TYR A 62 4.64 -4.64 -13.51
N TYR A 63 5.44 -5.21 -12.61
CA TYR A 63 6.58 -4.51 -12.00
C TYR A 63 7.57 -4.03 -13.07
N ASP A 64 7.91 -4.89 -14.04
CA ASP A 64 8.81 -4.56 -15.14
C ASP A 64 8.21 -3.47 -16.05
N MET A 65 6.90 -3.57 -16.37
CA MET A 65 6.18 -2.57 -17.16
C MET A 65 6.23 -1.17 -16.52
N CYS A 66 6.01 -1.06 -15.21
CA CYS A 66 6.11 0.21 -14.50
C CYS A 66 7.53 0.78 -14.46
N GLY A 67 8.55 -0.08 -14.49
CA GLY A 67 9.97 0.32 -14.49
C GLY A 67 10.47 0.75 -15.87
N GLU A 68 10.16 -0.05 -16.90
CA GLU A 68 10.65 0.15 -18.28
C GLU A 68 9.80 1.17 -19.05
N LYS A 69 8.48 1.12 -18.89
CA LYS A 69 7.49 1.95 -19.61
C LYS A 69 7.65 1.90 -21.14
N SER A 70 8.15 0.77 -21.65
CA SER A 70 8.36 0.52 -23.08
C SER A 70 7.11 -0.10 -23.73
N GLU A 71 7.00 0.00 -25.05
CA GLU A 71 5.94 -0.68 -25.81
C GLU A 71 5.98 -2.19 -25.64
N GLU A 72 7.19 -2.72 -25.58
CA GLU A 72 7.47 -4.13 -25.41
C GLU A 72 6.99 -4.62 -24.05
N ALA A 73 7.25 -3.88 -22.97
CA ALA A 73 6.80 -4.25 -21.63
C ALA A 73 5.27 -4.11 -21.48
N ILE A 74 4.67 -3.09 -22.08
CA ILE A 74 3.20 -2.92 -22.12
C ILE A 74 2.57 -4.10 -22.87
N THR A 75 3.11 -4.46 -24.03
CA THR A 75 2.60 -5.58 -24.83
C THR A 75 2.73 -6.90 -24.07
N ALA A 76 3.87 -7.15 -23.43
CA ALA A 76 4.08 -8.34 -22.61
C ALA A 76 3.05 -8.46 -21.48
N PHE A 77 2.67 -7.35 -20.84
CA PHE A 77 1.64 -7.34 -19.80
C PHE A 77 0.28 -7.80 -20.32
N TYR A 78 -0.19 -7.23 -21.44
CA TYR A 78 -1.49 -7.58 -22.00
C TYR A 78 -1.51 -8.96 -22.67
N GLU A 79 -0.41 -9.41 -23.29
CA GLU A 79 -0.28 -10.78 -23.77
C GLU A 79 -0.36 -11.79 -22.62
N HIS A 80 0.22 -11.47 -21.46
CA HIS A 80 0.12 -12.33 -20.28
C HIS A 80 -1.29 -12.35 -19.67
N LEU A 81 -2.05 -11.26 -19.76
CA LEU A 81 -3.47 -11.27 -19.39
C LEU A 81 -4.29 -12.23 -20.26
N GLU A 82 -3.99 -12.35 -21.56
CA GLU A 82 -4.64 -13.33 -22.43
C GLU A 82 -4.29 -14.77 -22.02
N VAL A 83 -3.03 -15.04 -21.64
CA VAL A 83 -2.63 -16.34 -21.04
C VAL A 83 -3.41 -16.62 -19.75
N MET A 84 -3.59 -15.62 -18.89
CA MET A 84 -4.39 -15.76 -17.67
C MET A 84 -5.85 -16.08 -17.98
N LYS A 85 -6.46 -15.46 -19.00
CA LYS A 85 -7.84 -15.77 -19.43
C LYS A 85 -7.98 -17.21 -19.89
N GLU A 86 -7.04 -17.69 -20.71
CA GLU A 86 -7.04 -19.10 -21.15
C GLU A 86 -6.89 -20.08 -19.98
N ALA A 87 -6.05 -19.76 -18.99
CA ALA A 87 -5.88 -20.57 -17.79
C ALA A 87 -7.15 -20.56 -16.92
N ALA A 88 -7.75 -19.38 -16.68
CA ALA A 88 -8.97 -19.24 -15.90
C ALA A 88 -10.16 -19.96 -16.55
N ALA A 89 -10.26 -19.97 -17.89
CA ALA A 89 -11.31 -20.69 -18.62
C ALA A 89 -11.29 -22.21 -18.41
N GLN A 90 -10.14 -22.76 -18.00
CA GLN A 90 -9.98 -24.18 -17.67
C GLN A 90 -10.24 -24.47 -16.17
N SER A 91 -10.39 -23.43 -15.35
CA SER A 91 -10.63 -23.54 -13.92
C SER A 91 -12.12 -23.66 -13.59
N THR A 92 -12.42 -24.19 -12.41
CA THR A 92 -13.78 -24.22 -11.85
C THR A 92 -14.16 -22.90 -11.17
N LEU A 93 -13.21 -21.99 -10.97
CA LEU A 93 -13.43 -20.68 -10.38
C LEU A 93 -13.51 -19.62 -11.51
N PRO A 94 -14.70 -19.12 -11.87
CA PRO A 94 -14.84 -18.17 -12.97
C PRO A 94 -14.24 -16.82 -12.58
N MET A 95 -13.32 -16.32 -13.41
CA MET A 95 -12.66 -15.00 -13.27
C MET A 95 -12.63 -14.23 -14.60
N GLU A 96 -13.51 -14.59 -15.54
CA GLU A 96 -13.52 -14.03 -16.90
C GLU A 96 -13.77 -12.52 -16.89
N TRP A 97 -14.72 -12.07 -16.06
CA TRP A 97 -15.07 -10.65 -15.97
C TRP A 97 -13.93 -9.81 -15.40
N GLU A 98 -13.31 -10.26 -14.31
CA GLU A 98 -12.21 -9.57 -13.65
C GLU A 98 -11.00 -9.43 -14.59
N LEU A 99 -10.66 -10.49 -15.32
CA LEU A 99 -9.57 -10.46 -16.29
C LEU A 99 -9.90 -9.60 -17.51
N GLU A 100 -11.15 -9.59 -17.97
CA GLU A 100 -11.58 -8.72 -19.07
C GLU A 100 -11.51 -7.24 -18.69
N VAL A 101 -11.98 -6.90 -17.49
CA VAL A 101 -11.90 -5.53 -16.95
C VAL A 101 -10.43 -5.09 -16.80
N LEU A 102 -9.53 -5.98 -16.38
CA LEU A 102 -8.09 -5.68 -16.39
C LEU A 102 -7.55 -5.48 -17.82
N SER A 103 -7.97 -6.26 -18.82
CA SER A 103 -7.56 -6.02 -20.21
C SER A 103 -8.04 -4.68 -20.77
N MET A 104 -9.18 -4.18 -20.30
CA MET A 104 -9.70 -2.86 -20.70
C MET A 104 -8.78 -1.71 -20.30
N THR A 105 -7.88 -1.88 -19.31
CA THR A 105 -6.94 -0.81 -18.91
C THR A 105 -5.93 -0.47 -20.01
N SER A 106 -5.82 -1.30 -21.06
CA SER A 106 -4.98 -1.04 -22.23
C SER A 106 -5.27 0.32 -22.89
N VAL A 107 -6.50 0.83 -22.76
CA VAL A 107 -6.90 2.11 -23.34
C VAL A 107 -6.31 3.33 -22.61
N ILE A 108 -5.90 3.17 -21.35
CA ILE A 108 -5.34 4.27 -20.53
C ILE A 108 -3.89 4.04 -20.09
N VAL A 109 -3.33 2.84 -20.31
CA VAL A 109 -2.07 2.40 -19.69
C VAL A 109 -0.90 3.36 -19.94
N ARG A 110 -0.86 4.02 -21.11
CA ARG A 110 0.22 4.96 -21.44
C ARG A 110 0.21 6.16 -20.52
N ASP A 111 -0.96 6.78 -20.39
CA ASP A 111 -1.17 7.96 -19.56
C ASP A 111 -0.94 7.59 -18.09
N ALA A 112 -1.47 6.44 -17.65
CA ALA A 112 -1.26 5.92 -16.30
C ALA A 112 0.24 5.70 -15.98
N LEU A 113 1.02 5.16 -16.92
CA LEU A 113 2.44 4.90 -16.71
C LEU A 113 3.30 6.17 -16.77
N GLU A 114 2.92 7.19 -17.54
CA GLU A 114 3.70 8.43 -17.70
C GLU A 114 3.97 9.08 -16.34
N ASP A 115 2.94 9.21 -15.52
CA ASP A 115 2.97 9.90 -14.23
C ASP A 115 3.55 9.06 -13.07
N LEU A 116 3.83 7.76 -13.29
CA LEU A 116 4.33 6.91 -12.21
C LEU A 116 5.76 7.26 -11.80
N PRO A 117 6.02 7.59 -10.53
CA PRO A 117 7.36 7.87 -10.04
C PRO A 117 8.22 6.60 -10.01
N LYS A 118 9.53 6.73 -10.21
CA LYS A 118 10.49 5.61 -10.15
C LYS A 118 10.49 4.86 -8.80
N SER A 119 10.04 5.52 -7.74
CA SER A 119 9.96 4.96 -6.38
C SER A 119 8.61 4.31 -6.05
N THR A 120 7.71 4.11 -7.04
CA THR A 120 6.32 3.65 -6.81
C THR A 120 6.20 2.37 -5.98
N PHE A 121 7.19 1.48 -6.05
CA PHE A 121 7.18 0.21 -5.31
C PHE A 121 8.03 0.21 -4.04
N ASN A 122 8.57 1.36 -3.63
CA ASN A 122 9.36 1.43 -2.41
C ASN A 122 8.42 1.56 -1.19
N PRO A 123 8.30 0.53 -0.33
CA PRO A 123 7.38 0.58 0.79
C PRO A 123 7.87 1.46 1.94
N ALA A 124 9.15 1.88 1.96
CA ALA A 124 9.72 2.64 3.07
C ALA A 124 9.01 3.98 3.25
N ILE A 125 8.70 4.67 2.16
CA ILE A 125 8.04 5.99 2.18
C ILE A 125 6.63 5.89 2.78
N PRO A 126 5.69 5.08 2.26
CA PRO A 126 4.37 4.95 2.86
C PRO A 126 4.42 4.32 4.26
N ALA A 127 5.34 3.40 4.53
CA ALA A 127 5.52 2.83 5.87
C ALA A 127 5.89 3.91 6.90
N PHE A 128 6.87 4.75 6.58
CA PHE A 128 7.31 5.83 7.47
C PHE A 128 6.21 6.88 7.64
N PHE A 129 5.48 7.22 6.57
CA PHE A 129 4.31 8.10 6.67
C PHE A 129 3.26 7.55 7.64
N SER A 130 2.88 6.27 7.52
CA SER A 130 1.92 5.65 8.44
C SER A 130 2.43 5.62 9.89
N LEU A 131 3.73 5.38 10.10
CA LEU A 131 4.34 5.46 11.43
C LEU A 131 4.24 6.87 12.00
N CYS A 132 4.51 7.90 11.19
CA CYS A 132 4.42 9.29 11.64
C CYS A 132 2.99 9.67 12.04
N VAL A 133 1.98 9.21 11.29
CA VAL A 133 0.56 9.40 11.65
C VAL A 133 0.27 8.70 12.98
N GLU A 134 0.67 7.44 13.14
CA GLU A 134 0.38 6.67 14.35
C GLU A 134 1.07 7.26 15.60
N TRP A 135 2.33 7.67 15.48
CA TRP A 135 3.03 8.35 16.56
C TRP A 135 2.41 9.70 16.89
N GLY A 136 1.92 10.44 15.90
CA GLY A 136 1.21 11.70 16.08
C GLY A 136 -0.10 11.60 16.87
N ARG A 137 -0.73 10.42 16.89
CA ARG A 137 -1.92 10.16 17.74
C ARG A 137 -1.59 10.05 19.21
N GLN A 138 -0.39 9.57 19.52
CA GLN A 138 0.03 9.22 20.87
C GLN A 138 0.91 10.32 21.49
N HIS A 139 1.53 11.14 20.65
CA HIS A 139 2.49 12.15 21.06
C HIS A 139 2.17 13.50 20.41
N ALA A 140 2.22 14.57 21.20
CA ALA A 140 2.00 15.91 20.70
C ALA A 140 2.96 16.26 19.55
N ARG A 141 4.26 15.93 19.71
CA ARG A 141 5.32 15.97 18.70
C ARG A 141 6.38 14.92 19.02
N PHE A 142 7.12 14.47 18.01
CA PHE A 142 8.19 13.48 18.17
C PHE A 142 9.35 13.70 17.20
N ASP A 143 10.54 13.29 17.62
CA ASP A 143 11.74 13.21 16.78
C ASP A 143 11.87 11.79 16.22
N ALA A 144 12.24 11.66 14.95
CA ALA A 144 12.48 10.37 14.32
C ALA A 144 13.97 10.22 13.97
N ILE A 145 14.54 9.08 14.36
CA ILE A 145 15.87 8.65 13.97
C ILE A 145 15.71 7.34 13.19
N CYS A 146 16.12 7.33 11.93
CA CYS A 146 16.06 6.17 11.05
C CYS A 146 17.47 5.63 10.77
N ASP A 147 17.55 4.34 10.44
CA ASP A 147 18.78 3.78 9.84
C ASP A 147 19.05 4.42 8.47
N ASP A 148 20.28 4.32 7.99
CA ASP A 148 20.71 4.86 6.70
C ASP A 148 19.85 4.26 5.58
N SER A 149 18.89 5.05 5.11
CA SER A 149 17.81 4.62 4.23
C SER A 149 17.69 5.62 3.09
N GLU A 150 18.46 5.36 2.04
CA GLU A 150 18.48 6.18 0.81
C GLU A 150 17.08 6.61 0.30
N PRO A 151 16.04 5.75 0.30
CA PRO A 151 14.70 6.16 -0.12
C PRO A 151 14.06 7.23 0.77
N LEU A 152 14.29 7.16 2.09
CA LEU A 152 13.76 8.12 3.06
C LEU A 152 14.58 9.40 3.05
N GLU A 153 15.91 9.30 2.94
CA GLU A 153 16.80 10.45 2.80
C GLU A 153 16.42 11.31 1.59
N ARG A 154 16.15 10.67 0.43
CA ARG A 154 15.70 11.37 -0.78
C ARG A 154 14.33 12.06 -0.63
N GLN A 155 13.53 11.67 0.35
CA GLN A 155 12.20 12.23 0.62
C GLN A 155 12.13 13.01 1.94
N ALA A 156 13.27 13.31 2.57
CA ALA A 156 13.30 14.02 3.84
C ALA A 156 12.61 15.39 3.74
N ASP A 157 12.85 16.14 2.66
CA ASP A 157 12.22 17.43 2.41
C ASP A 157 10.69 17.32 2.29
N PHE A 158 10.17 16.22 1.72
CA PHE A 158 8.73 15.97 1.64
C PHE A 158 8.12 15.81 3.04
N PHE A 159 8.76 15.02 3.92
CA PHE A 159 8.28 14.85 5.29
C PHE A 159 8.37 16.14 6.12
N THR A 160 9.48 16.87 5.98
CA THR A 160 9.68 18.18 6.60
C THR A 160 8.60 19.16 6.16
N ALA A 161 8.35 19.28 4.85
CA ALA A 161 7.33 20.17 4.32
C ALA A 161 5.94 19.86 4.90
N ILE A 162 5.57 18.57 4.99
CA ILE A 162 4.27 18.18 5.57
C ILE A 162 4.19 18.47 7.06
N ALA A 163 5.30 18.34 7.79
CA ALA A 163 5.34 18.63 9.22
C ALA A 163 5.29 20.15 9.50
N GLU A 164 6.00 20.95 8.72
CA GLU A 164 6.03 22.42 8.83
C GLU A 164 4.67 23.08 8.51
N LEU A 165 3.78 22.38 7.80
CA LEU A 165 2.38 22.79 7.68
C LEU A 165 1.71 22.97 9.05
N GLU A 166 2.24 22.39 10.14
CA GLU A 166 1.77 22.63 11.51
C GLU A 166 2.02 24.06 11.98
N GLU A 167 3.15 24.68 11.64
CA GLU A 167 3.44 26.07 12.06
C GLU A 167 2.37 27.06 11.56
N GLN A 168 1.69 26.66 10.49
CA GLN A 168 0.63 27.40 9.83
C GLN A 168 -0.77 26.85 10.13
N ALA A 169 -0.92 25.74 10.88
CA ALA A 169 -2.21 25.10 11.16
C ALA A 169 -2.68 25.37 12.60
N GLU A 170 -3.95 25.75 12.78
CA GLU A 170 -4.55 25.87 14.11
C GLU A 170 -4.75 24.50 14.78
N GLU A 171 -5.11 23.46 14.01
CA GLU A 171 -5.32 22.08 14.47
C GLU A 171 -5.01 21.07 13.35
N GLN A 172 -4.77 19.80 13.70
CA GLN A 172 -4.69 18.72 12.71
C GLN A 172 -6.07 18.45 12.09
N GLN A 173 -6.10 18.31 10.78
CA GLN A 173 -7.26 17.88 10.02
C GLN A 173 -7.24 16.36 9.86
N VAL A 174 -8.35 15.73 10.20
CA VAL A 174 -8.61 14.32 9.94
C VAL A 174 -9.14 14.17 8.53
N MET A 175 -8.46 13.37 7.71
CA MET A 175 -8.84 13.05 6.34
C MET A 175 -9.08 11.56 6.21
N GLY A 176 -9.94 11.16 5.26
CA GLY A 176 -10.34 9.77 5.08
C GLY A 176 -11.51 9.36 5.98
N PHE A 177 -11.80 8.07 6.03
CA PHE A 177 -13.01 7.56 6.69
C PHE A 177 -12.75 6.24 7.43
N GLY A 178 -13.44 6.05 8.56
CA GLY A 178 -13.33 4.83 9.36
C GLY A 178 -11.90 4.58 9.83
N ASN A 179 -11.40 3.36 9.62
CA ASN A 179 -10.04 2.96 9.98
C ASN A 179 -8.94 3.44 9.01
N ALA A 180 -9.30 4.08 7.88
CA ALA A 180 -8.37 4.62 6.89
C ALA A 180 -8.16 6.14 7.07
N GLN A 181 -8.36 6.65 8.28
CA GLN A 181 -8.15 8.06 8.59
C GLN A 181 -6.67 8.39 8.78
N ILE A 182 -6.27 9.56 8.28
CA ILE A 182 -4.95 10.17 8.49
C ILE A 182 -5.13 11.54 9.12
N GLU A 183 -4.22 11.91 10.02
CA GLU A 183 -4.19 13.25 10.61
C GLU A 183 -2.99 14.04 10.05
N LEU A 184 -3.28 15.21 9.49
CA LEU A 184 -2.28 16.11 8.94
C LEU A 184 -2.47 17.52 9.51
N PRO A 185 -1.40 18.33 9.67
CA PRO A 185 0.02 18.06 9.42
C PRO A 185 0.61 16.90 10.24
N LEU A 186 1.74 16.33 9.82
CA LEU A 186 2.45 15.30 10.60
C LEU A 186 3.07 15.94 11.86
N ARG A 187 3.04 15.26 13.01
CA ARG A 187 3.63 15.75 14.29
C ARG A 187 5.14 15.50 14.40
N LEU A 188 5.83 15.41 13.27
CA LEU A 188 7.26 15.13 13.18
C LEU A 188 8.05 16.43 13.43
N ASN A 189 8.96 16.44 14.41
CA ASN A 189 9.84 17.59 14.67
C ASN A 189 11.11 17.53 13.81
N THR A 190 11.82 16.41 13.91
CA THR A 190 13.08 16.20 13.20
C THR A 190 13.11 14.80 12.60
N LEU A 191 13.71 14.69 11.42
CA LEU A 191 14.06 13.42 10.80
C LEU A 191 15.58 13.37 10.64
N ALA A 192 16.21 12.45 11.38
CA ALA A 192 17.64 12.22 11.34
C ALA A 192 17.95 10.79 10.87
N PHE A 193 19.14 10.61 10.31
CA PHE A 193 19.66 9.32 9.86
C PHE A 193 20.94 9.01 10.61
N SER A 194 21.09 7.76 11.03
CA SER A 194 22.25 7.28 11.77
C SER A 194 22.49 5.82 11.45
N ALA A 195 23.75 5.41 11.35
CA ALA A 195 24.07 4.00 11.24
C ALA A 195 23.58 3.23 12.47
N SER A 196 23.03 2.02 12.26
CA SER A 196 22.55 1.15 13.34
C SER A 196 23.55 0.94 14.49
N HIS A 197 24.85 0.81 14.20
CA HIS A 197 25.87 0.61 15.25
C HIS A 197 26.12 1.84 16.15
N ASP A 198 25.64 3.02 15.73
CA ASP A 198 25.80 4.28 16.46
C ASP A 198 24.53 4.70 17.24
N SER A 199 23.44 3.91 17.16
CA SER A 199 22.16 4.21 17.82
C SER A 199 21.55 2.99 18.49
N ASP A 200 21.52 2.99 19.83
CA ASP A 200 20.86 1.96 20.64
C ASP A 200 19.37 1.79 20.26
N GLY A 201 18.70 2.89 19.89
CA GLY A 201 17.30 2.89 19.47
C GLY A 201 17.08 2.16 18.14
N ILE A 202 18.00 2.34 17.19
CA ILE A 202 17.95 1.61 15.91
C ILE A 202 18.22 0.14 16.15
N GLN A 203 19.22 -0.22 16.96
CA GLN A 203 19.51 -1.63 17.28
C GLN A 203 18.33 -2.34 17.93
N LEU A 204 17.63 -1.67 18.85
CA LEU A 204 16.40 -2.21 19.45
C LEU A 204 15.31 -2.42 18.39
N THR A 205 15.17 -1.46 17.48
CA THR A 205 14.21 -1.53 16.37
C THR A 205 14.54 -2.69 15.42
N ASP A 206 15.81 -2.92 15.11
CA ASP A 206 16.26 -4.05 14.27
C ASP A 206 15.90 -5.40 14.89
N VAL A 207 16.05 -5.55 16.20
CA VAL A 207 15.65 -6.77 16.93
C VAL A 207 14.14 -6.97 16.87
N LEU A 208 13.36 -5.92 17.13
CA LEU A 208 11.89 -5.99 17.12
C LEU A 208 11.35 -6.27 15.71
N THR A 209 11.84 -5.56 14.70
CA THR A 209 11.42 -5.74 13.30
C THR A 209 11.84 -7.11 12.76
N SER A 210 13.01 -7.63 13.15
CA SER A 210 13.43 -8.99 12.82
C SER A 210 12.51 -10.05 13.45
N ALA A 211 12.13 -9.88 14.71
CA ALA A 211 11.19 -10.77 15.40
C ALA A 211 9.80 -10.73 14.76
N LEU A 212 9.30 -9.54 14.42
CA LEU A 212 8.02 -9.38 13.71
C LEU A 212 8.07 -10.01 12.32
N SER A 213 9.11 -9.73 11.53
CA SER A 213 9.30 -10.32 10.21
C SER A 213 9.31 -11.85 10.26
N TYR A 214 10.03 -12.43 11.22
CA TYR A 214 10.02 -13.86 11.48
C TYR A 214 8.62 -14.39 11.81
N TYR A 215 7.94 -13.77 12.77
CA TYR A 215 6.60 -14.15 13.23
C TYR A 215 5.59 -14.15 12.08
N TYR A 216 5.50 -13.06 11.32
CA TYR A 216 4.54 -12.94 10.21
C TYR A 216 4.87 -13.88 9.05
N THR A 217 6.16 -14.10 8.75
CA THR A 217 6.57 -15.05 7.71
C THR A 217 6.16 -16.48 8.06
N LYS A 218 6.37 -16.90 9.32
CA LYS A 218 5.96 -18.23 9.79
C LYS A 218 4.45 -18.41 9.76
N ARG A 219 3.71 -17.40 10.25
CA ARG A 219 2.25 -17.40 10.23
C ARG A 219 1.71 -17.50 8.80
N GLN A 220 2.29 -16.76 7.86
CA GLN A 220 1.90 -16.81 6.46
C GLN A 220 2.07 -18.20 5.84
N LYS A 221 3.17 -18.89 6.16
CA LYS A 221 3.44 -20.24 5.63
C LYS A 221 2.68 -21.35 6.36
N GLY A 222 1.93 -21.02 7.42
CA GLY A 222 1.31 -22.02 8.30
C GLY A 222 2.33 -22.82 9.12
N GLU A 223 3.57 -22.34 9.26
CA GLU A 223 4.65 -22.99 10.01
C GLU A 223 4.59 -22.62 11.50
N THR A 224 3.48 -22.93 12.17
CA THR A 224 3.20 -22.47 13.55
C THR A 224 3.76 -23.37 14.65
N ASP A 225 4.34 -24.52 14.31
CA ASP A 225 4.90 -25.48 15.27
C ASP A 225 6.37 -25.19 15.66
N ASP A 226 6.94 -24.09 15.17
CA ASP A 226 8.31 -23.69 15.46
C ASP A 226 8.46 -23.14 16.90
N GLU A 227 9.51 -23.56 17.63
CA GLU A 227 9.72 -23.18 19.03
C GLU A 227 9.83 -21.66 19.23
N PHE A 228 10.55 -20.97 18.33
CA PHE A 228 10.70 -19.53 18.41
C PHE A 228 9.40 -18.81 18.04
N PHE A 229 8.69 -19.31 17.03
CA PHE A 229 7.34 -18.82 16.71
C PHE A 229 6.40 -18.92 17.93
N MET A 230 6.32 -20.09 18.58
CA MET A 230 5.43 -20.28 19.73
C MET A 230 5.78 -19.34 20.90
N LYS A 231 7.07 -19.08 21.13
CA LYS A 231 7.50 -18.10 22.15
C LYS A 231 7.06 -16.69 21.79
N LEU A 232 7.24 -16.28 20.54
CA LEU A 232 6.80 -14.99 20.03
C LEU A 232 5.27 -14.83 20.11
N ASP A 233 4.52 -15.86 19.70
CA ASP A 233 3.05 -15.89 19.75
C ASP A 233 2.54 -15.79 21.20
N SER A 234 3.21 -16.47 22.13
CA SER A 234 2.86 -16.45 23.55
C SER A 234 2.98 -15.08 24.23
N LEU A 235 3.68 -14.12 23.61
CA LEU A 235 3.73 -12.74 24.10
C LEU A 235 2.36 -12.07 24.00
N GLY A 236 1.55 -12.40 23.00
CA GLY A 236 0.17 -11.90 22.87
C GLY A 236 0.02 -10.43 22.49
N PHE A 237 1.11 -9.67 22.30
CA PHE A 237 1.09 -8.23 21.97
C PHE A 237 1.90 -7.89 20.70
N LEU A 238 2.40 -8.88 19.94
CA LEU A 238 3.20 -8.58 18.74
C LEU A 238 2.45 -7.79 17.66
N HIS A 239 1.12 -7.95 17.62
CA HIS A 239 0.27 -7.19 16.70
C HIS A 239 0.20 -5.71 17.05
N ASP A 240 0.45 -5.32 18.30
CA ASP A 240 0.43 -3.93 18.76
C ASP A 240 1.61 -3.11 18.20
N PHE A 241 2.68 -3.78 17.75
CA PHE A 241 3.83 -3.12 17.14
C PHE A 241 3.66 -2.84 15.64
N VAL A 242 2.51 -3.16 15.05
CA VAL A 242 2.31 -2.99 13.62
C VAL A 242 1.05 -2.18 13.34
N SER A 243 1.25 -1.04 12.67
CA SER A 243 0.18 -0.20 12.15
C SER A 243 0.31 -0.04 10.63
N GLY A 244 -0.78 0.37 9.96
CA GLY A 244 -0.79 0.67 8.52
C GLY A 244 -0.34 -0.50 7.63
N CYS A 245 -0.74 -1.74 7.96
CA CYS A 245 -0.32 -2.90 7.18
C CYS A 245 -0.94 -2.91 5.79
N VAL A 246 -0.11 -3.10 4.75
CA VAL A 246 -0.58 -3.53 3.43
C VAL A 246 -0.46 -5.04 3.37
N TRP A 247 -1.52 -5.72 3.80
CA TRP A 247 -1.55 -7.17 3.97
C TRP A 247 -2.91 -7.74 3.53
N PRO A 248 -2.95 -8.88 2.84
CA PRO A 248 -4.21 -9.48 2.41
C PRO A 248 -5.03 -9.96 3.60
N THR A 249 -6.34 -9.75 3.54
CA THR A 249 -7.31 -10.26 4.52
C THR A 249 -8.44 -11.01 3.81
N THR A 250 -9.33 -11.61 4.58
CA THR A 250 -10.59 -12.19 4.04
C THR A 250 -11.73 -11.17 3.99
N ASP A 251 -11.47 -9.92 4.37
CA ASP A 251 -12.48 -8.88 4.47
C ASP A 251 -12.78 -8.31 3.09
N VAL A 252 -14.02 -8.47 2.64
CA VAL A 252 -14.49 -8.09 1.29
C VAL A 252 -15.78 -7.30 1.30
N THR A 253 -16.37 -7.04 2.48
CA THR A 253 -17.54 -6.18 2.61
C THR A 253 -17.15 -4.85 3.26
N PRO A 254 -17.86 -3.75 2.97
CA PRO A 254 -17.60 -2.46 3.60
C PRO A 254 -17.58 -2.52 5.13
N GLU A 255 -18.44 -3.33 5.75
CA GLU A 255 -18.51 -3.49 7.20
C GLU A 255 -17.26 -4.20 7.74
N SER A 256 -16.86 -5.31 7.12
CA SER A 256 -15.66 -6.06 7.51
C SER A 256 -14.38 -5.22 7.38
N LEU A 257 -14.36 -4.32 6.39
CA LEU A 257 -13.27 -3.39 6.16
C LEU A 257 -13.31 -2.16 7.08
N GLY A 258 -14.41 -1.90 7.80
CA GLY A 258 -14.60 -0.68 8.57
C GLY A 258 -14.83 0.56 7.71
N ARG A 259 -15.37 0.38 6.50
CA ARG A 259 -15.56 1.40 5.45
C ARG A 259 -17.03 1.61 5.06
N ALA A 260 -17.97 0.95 5.74
CA ALA A 260 -19.40 1.11 5.49
C ALA A 260 -19.84 2.58 5.68
N GLY A 261 -20.42 3.16 4.64
CA GLY A 261 -20.86 4.56 4.61
C GLY A 261 -19.82 5.55 4.10
N ASP A 262 -18.67 5.08 3.57
CA ASP A 262 -17.71 5.95 2.89
C ASP A 262 -18.16 6.24 1.45
N GLU A 263 -19.18 7.09 1.31
CA GLU A 263 -19.68 7.57 0.01
C GLU A 263 -18.73 8.59 -0.64
N GLY A 264 -17.77 9.14 0.12
CA GLY A 264 -16.79 10.09 -0.40
C GLY A 264 -15.67 9.40 -1.20
N GLY A 265 -15.35 8.15 -0.85
CA GLY A 265 -14.43 7.30 -1.60
C GLY A 265 -13.12 8.01 -1.93
N HIS A 266 -12.49 8.63 -0.94
CA HIS A 266 -11.31 9.45 -1.22
C HIS A 266 -10.06 8.57 -1.38
N ASN A 267 -9.47 8.60 -2.57
CA ASN A 267 -8.08 8.19 -2.74
C ASN A 267 -7.20 9.07 -1.81
N PRO A 268 -6.39 8.48 -0.91
CA PRO A 268 -5.56 9.24 0.02
C PRO A 268 -4.64 10.27 -0.65
N ALA A 269 -4.16 9.99 -1.87
CA ALA A 269 -3.35 10.94 -2.64
C ALA A 269 -4.16 12.18 -3.06
N ASN A 270 -5.42 11.99 -3.46
CA ASN A 270 -6.33 13.09 -3.81
C ASN A 270 -6.71 13.90 -2.57
N ALA A 271 -6.98 13.25 -1.43
CA ALA A 271 -7.25 13.94 -0.17
C ALA A 271 -6.06 14.82 0.26
N PHE A 272 -4.84 14.30 0.09
CA PHE A 272 -3.60 15.04 0.34
C PHE A 272 -3.41 16.21 -0.63
N ALA A 273 -3.62 16.01 -1.94
CA ALA A 273 -3.53 17.08 -2.93
C ALA A 273 -4.55 18.19 -2.66
N ASP A 274 -5.79 17.84 -2.33
CA ASP A 274 -6.84 18.79 -1.93
C ASP A 274 -6.44 19.58 -0.68
N PHE A 275 -5.84 18.92 0.31
CA PHE A 275 -5.33 19.59 1.51
C PHE A 275 -4.26 20.63 1.16
N MET A 276 -3.29 20.28 0.32
CA MET A 276 -2.26 21.21 -0.15
C MET A 276 -2.89 22.39 -0.90
N MET A 277 -3.79 22.14 -1.85
CA MET A 277 -4.44 23.17 -2.66
C MET A 277 -5.32 24.12 -1.86
N ARG A 278 -5.98 23.65 -0.78
CA ARG A 278 -6.81 24.51 0.07
C ARG A 278 -5.98 25.49 0.88
N ARG A 279 -4.75 25.13 1.25
CA ARG A 279 -3.85 25.97 2.06
C ARG A 279 -3.14 27.03 1.23
N ASP A 280 -2.73 26.71 0.00
CA ASP A 280 -2.17 27.70 -0.94
C ASP A 280 -3.16 28.83 -1.26
N ARG A 281 -4.48 28.59 -1.14
CA ARG A 281 -5.51 29.62 -1.32
C ARG A 281 -5.77 30.46 -0.05
N GLN A 282 -5.25 30.06 1.10
CA GLN A 282 -5.42 30.75 2.38
C GLN A 282 -4.18 31.57 2.80
N ALA A 283 -3.02 31.33 2.17
CA ALA A 283 -1.79 32.12 2.30
C ALA A 283 -1.79 33.34 1.36
#